data_AF-A0A249JX12-F1
#
_entry.id   AF-A0A249JX12-F1
#
_cell.length_a   1.000
_cell.length_b   1.000
_cell.length_c   1.000
_cell.angle_alpha   90.00
_cell.angle_beta   90.00
_cell.angle_gamma   90.00
#
_symmetry.space_group_name_H-M   'P 1'
#
loop_
_entity.id
_entity.type
_entity.pdbx_description
1 polymer ?
#
loop_
_entity_poly.entity_id
_entity_poly.type
_entity_poly.pdbx_seq_one_letter_code
_entity_poly.pdbx_strand_id
1 'polypeptide(L)'
;MRKMILEIEPELKQGISYGIPAFKLGKDVVCGIAARRTGCSFYPFSGSVLEALNKDLVIYKQTKSALHFDAPLPKTLVRKLMTQRMVQIMVKRKGK
;
A
#
# COMPACT_ATOMS: atom_id res chain seq x y z
N MET A 1 -0.56 10.89 -5.67
CA MET A 1 -0.20 9.57 -5.10
C MET A 1 0.58 8.69 -6.06
N ARG A 2 0.08 8.40 -7.28
CA ARG A 2 0.80 7.59 -8.30
C ARG A 2 2.27 7.99 -8.51
N LYS A 3 2.54 9.27 -8.74
CA LYS A 3 3.91 9.80 -8.93
C LYS A 3 4.81 9.51 -7.71
N MET A 4 4.31 9.78 -6.51
CA MET A 4 5.02 9.52 -5.25
C MET A 4 5.37 8.03 -5.06
N ILE A 5 4.49 7.11 -5.44
CA ILE A 5 4.75 5.67 -5.35
C ILE A 5 5.90 5.28 -6.28
N LEU A 6 5.89 5.76 -7.52
CA LEU A 6 6.95 5.49 -8.50
C LEU A 6 8.26 6.22 -8.17
N GLU A 7 8.21 7.32 -7.44
CA GLU A 7 9.40 7.97 -6.88
C GLU A 7 9.99 7.20 -5.69
N ILE A 8 9.18 6.44 -4.96
CA ILE A 8 9.65 5.59 -3.85
C ILE A 8 10.24 4.30 -4.41
N GLU A 9 9.55 3.66 -5.35
CA GLU A 9 9.99 2.42 -5.99
C GLU A 9 9.67 2.46 -7.49
N PRO A 10 10.63 2.84 -8.35
CA PRO A 10 10.43 2.95 -9.80
C PRO A 10 10.28 1.59 -10.48
N GLU A 11 10.69 0.48 -9.85
CA GLU A 11 10.57 -0.87 -10.43
C GLU A 11 9.12 -1.40 -10.42
N LEU A 12 8.20 -0.71 -9.76
CA LEU A 12 6.80 -1.12 -9.68
C LEU A 12 6.09 -1.03 -11.02
N LYS A 13 5.57 -2.17 -11.48
CA LYS A 13 4.70 -2.23 -12.64
C LYS A 13 3.28 -1.83 -12.27
N GLN A 14 2.72 -0.95 -13.08
CA GLN A 14 1.34 -0.50 -12.93
C GLN A 14 0.40 -1.49 -13.61
N GLY A 15 -0.75 -1.73 -12.98
CA GLY A 15 -1.78 -2.58 -13.55
C GLY A 15 -3.06 -2.51 -12.74
N ILE A 16 -3.92 -3.49 -12.94
CA ILE A 16 -5.17 -3.64 -12.19
C ILE A 16 -5.08 -4.91 -11.35
N SER A 17 -5.60 -4.85 -10.13
CA SER A 17 -5.77 -6.00 -9.25
C SER A 17 -7.09 -5.85 -8.51
N TYR A 18 -7.96 -6.86 -8.59
CA TYR A 18 -9.30 -6.83 -8.00
C TYR A 18 -10.12 -5.57 -8.37
N GLY A 19 -10.01 -5.14 -9.64
CA GLY A 19 -10.69 -3.92 -10.13
C GLY A 19 -10.09 -2.59 -9.66
N ILE A 20 -8.97 -2.62 -8.92
CA ILE A 20 -8.32 -1.42 -8.36
C ILE A 20 -6.98 -1.16 -9.07
N PRO A 21 -6.65 0.10 -9.39
CA PRO A 21 -5.32 0.50 -9.84
C PRO A 21 -4.25 0.07 -8.82
N ALA A 22 -3.32 -0.77 -9.25
CA ALA A 22 -2.36 -1.43 -8.38
C ALA A 22 -0.93 -1.38 -8.96
N PHE A 23 0.02 -1.51 -8.04
CA PHE A 23 1.45 -1.50 -8.28
C PHE A 23 2.01 -2.86 -7.84
N LYS A 24 2.73 -3.51 -8.76
CA LYS A 24 3.19 -4.89 -8.64
C LYS A 24 4.71 -4.95 -8.73
N LEU A 25 5.31 -5.80 -7.90
CA LEU A 25 6.73 -6.15 -7.96
C LEU A 25 6.87 -7.62 -8.38
N GLY A 26 7.20 -7.83 -9.66
CA GLY A 26 7.15 -9.15 -10.27
C GLY A 26 5.71 -9.68 -10.31
N LYS A 27 5.45 -10.79 -9.60
CA LYS A 27 4.13 -11.44 -9.54
C LYS A 27 3.26 -10.96 -8.37
N ASP A 28 3.83 -10.22 -7.43
CA ASP A 28 3.15 -9.84 -6.19
C ASP A 28 2.66 -8.39 -6.22
N VAL A 29 1.49 -8.15 -5.60
CA VAL A 29 0.91 -6.81 -5.47
C VAL A 29 1.43 -6.14 -4.22
N VAL A 30 2.08 -5.00 -4.40
CA VAL A 30 2.67 -4.19 -3.31
C VAL A 30 1.64 -3.20 -2.78
N CYS A 31 0.97 -2.44 -3.63
CA CYS A 31 -0.06 -1.53 -3.17
C CYS A 31 -1.09 -1.20 -4.24
N GLY A 32 -2.26 -0.74 -3.81
CA GLY A 32 -3.32 -0.23 -4.67
C GLY A 32 -3.80 1.12 -4.20
N ILE A 33 -4.31 1.93 -5.12
CA ILE A 33 -4.92 3.22 -4.83
C ILE A 33 -6.28 3.31 -5.51
N ALA A 34 -7.30 3.71 -4.76
CA ALA A 34 -8.62 4.00 -5.32
C ALA A 34 -9.14 5.33 -4.79
N ALA A 35 -9.74 6.13 -5.67
CA ALA A 35 -10.52 7.28 -5.26
C ALA A 35 -11.86 6.82 -4.68
N ARG A 36 -12.35 7.54 -3.66
CA ARG A 36 -13.66 7.37 -3.05
C ARG A 36 -14.39 8.71 -3.04
N ARG A 37 -15.69 8.68 -2.75
CA ARG A 37 -16.52 9.89 -2.62
C ARG A 37 -15.99 10.89 -1.59
N THR A 38 -15.29 10.41 -0.57
CA THR A 38 -14.74 11.20 0.55
C THR A 38 -13.22 11.03 0.63
N GLY A 39 -12.50 11.20 -0.49
CA GLY A 39 -11.04 11.12 -0.52
C GLY A 39 -10.47 9.90 -1.27
N CYS A 40 -9.47 9.26 -0.69
CA CYS A 40 -8.72 8.17 -1.31
C CYS A 40 -8.50 7.00 -0.33
N SER A 41 -8.24 5.83 -0.90
CA SER A 41 -7.89 4.62 -0.17
C SER A 41 -6.56 4.06 -0.66
N PHE A 42 -5.71 3.65 0.27
CA PHE A 42 -4.49 2.90 0.00
C PHE A 42 -4.68 1.45 0.44
N TYR A 43 -4.37 0.52 -0.45
CA TYR A 43 -4.56 -0.92 -0.25
C TYR A 43 -3.20 -1.60 -0.21
N PRO A 44 -2.65 -2.01 0.95
CA PRO A 44 -1.43 -2.81 1.00
C PRO A 44 -1.66 -4.28 0.59
N PHE A 45 -2.90 -4.69 0.31
CA PHE A 45 -3.29 -6.08 0.01
C PHE A 45 -2.85 -7.08 1.08
N SER A 46 -2.65 -6.61 2.31
CA SER A 46 -2.39 -7.43 3.49
C SER A 46 -2.73 -6.68 4.77
N GLY A 47 -3.55 -7.29 5.62
CA GLY A 47 -3.94 -6.69 6.90
C GLY A 47 -2.79 -6.58 7.90
N SER A 48 -1.88 -7.55 7.91
CA SER A 48 -0.75 -7.52 8.84
C SER A 48 0.21 -6.35 8.60
N VAL A 49 0.23 -5.75 7.40
CA VAL A 49 1.01 -4.53 7.12
C VAL A 49 0.42 -3.33 7.86
N LEU A 50 -0.92 -3.22 7.91
CA LEU A 50 -1.59 -2.15 8.66
C LEU A 50 -1.45 -2.40 10.17
N GLU A 51 -1.54 -3.65 10.62
CA GLU A 51 -1.34 -4.02 12.02
C GLU A 51 0.08 -3.69 12.50
N ALA A 52 1.11 -4.00 11.71
CA ALA A 52 2.50 -3.69 12.03
C ALA A 52 2.77 -2.18 12.15
N LEU A 53 2.00 -1.35 11.43
CA LEU A 53 2.12 0.11 11.42
C LEU A 53 1.00 0.81 12.20
N ASN A 54 0.24 0.08 13.02
CA ASN A 54 -0.97 0.63 13.67
C ASN A 54 -0.70 1.93 14.46
N LYS A 55 0.45 2.01 15.15
CA LYS A 55 0.87 3.23 15.88
C LYS A 55 1.03 4.45 14.96
N ASP A 56 1.60 4.27 13.77
CA ASP A 56 1.75 5.34 12.76
C ASP A 56 0.41 5.66 12.07
N LEU A 57 -0.55 4.73 12.09
CA LEU A 57 -1.81 4.82 11.36
C LEU A 57 -3.01 5.24 12.20
N VAL A 58 -2.85 5.40 13.52
CA VAL A 58 -3.92 5.68 14.48
C VAL A 58 -4.76 6.92 14.14
N ILE A 59 -4.17 7.90 13.45
CA ILE A 59 -4.83 9.14 13.04
C ILE A 59 -5.70 8.99 11.78
N TYR A 60 -5.63 7.84 11.09
CA TYR A 60 -6.33 7.60 9.84
C TYR A 60 -7.45 6.57 10.03
N LYS A 61 -8.52 6.73 9.25
CA LYS A 61 -9.56 5.71 9.18
C LYS A 61 -9.01 4.52 8.42
N GLN A 62 -9.17 3.31 8.94
CA GLN A 62 -8.72 2.09 8.25
C GLN A 62 -9.73 0.96 8.40
N THR A 63 -9.65 0.02 7.47
CA THR A 63 -10.27 -1.30 7.57
C THR A 63 -9.17 -2.34 7.75
N LYS A 64 -9.54 -3.61 7.85
CA LYS A 64 -8.57 -4.72 7.89
C LYS A 64 -7.63 -4.76 6.68
N SER A 65 -7.97 -4.14 5.56
CA SER A 65 -7.20 -4.25 4.30
C SER A 65 -6.96 -2.94 3.56
N ALA A 66 -7.44 -1.81 4.07
CA ALA A 66 -7.31 -0.51 3.42
C ALA A 66 -7.17 0.64 4.41
N LEU A 67 -6.33 1.61 4.09
CA LEU A 67 -6.17 2.87 4.79
C LEU A 67 -6.92 3.96 4.02
N HIS A 68 -7.82 4.69 4.69
CA HIS A 68 -8.61 5.77 4.12
C HIS A 68 -8.07 7.12 4.56
N PHE A 69 -7.95 8.05 3.61
CA PHE A 69 -7.43 9.38 3.84
C PHE A 69 -8.09 10.40 2.91
N ASP A 70 -8.41 11.58 3.45
CA ASP A 70 -8.96 12.70 2.70
C ASP A 70 -7.86 13.54 2.04
N ALA A 71 -6.71 13.69 2.72
CA ALA A 71 -5.55 14.44 2.26
C ALA A 71 -4.39 13.51 1.85
N PRO A 72 -3.51 13.90 0.91
CA PRO A 72 -2.40 13.06 0.46
C PRO A 72 -1.52 12.61 1.62
N LEU A 73 -1.28 11.30 1.72
CA LEU A 73 -0.41 10.73 2.75
C LEU A 73 1.02 11.30 2.65
N PRO A 74 1.70 11.50 3.78
CA PRO A 74 3.11 11.86 3.80
C PRO A 74 3.97 10.81 3.06
N LYS A 75 4.96 11.26 2.27
CA LYS A 75 5.87 10.37 1.52
C LYS A 75 6.56 9.35 2.42
N THR A 76 6.89 9.74 3.65
CA THR A 76 7.50 8.88 4.67
C THR A 76 6.58 7.73 5.07
N LEU A 77 5.28 8.00 5.28
CA LEU A 77 4.30 6.99 5.65
C LEU A 77 4.05 6.01 4.50
N VAL A 78 3.90 6.53 3.28
CA VAL A 78 3.74 5.69 2.07
C VAL A 78 4.95 4.78 1.89
N ARG A 79 6.16 5.29 2.09
CA ARG A 79 7.39 4.48 2.06
C ARG A 79 7.36 3.37 3.10
N LYS A 80 7.02 3.68 4.36
CA LYS A 80 6.92 2.65 5.42
C LYS A 80 5.94 1.54 5.03
N LEU A 81 4.74 1.90 4.56
CA LEU A 81 3.72 0.94 4.12
C LEU A 81 4.22 0.03 3.00
N MET A 82 4.85 0.61 1.97
CA MET A 82 5.38 -0.13 0.84
C MET A 82 6.54 -1.06 1.25
N THR A 83 7.49 -0.55 2.05
CA THR A 83 8.62 -1.34 2.53
C THR A 83 8.16 -2.52 3.39
N GLN A 84 7.24 -2.30 4.34
CA GLN A 84 6.70 -3.39 5.16
C GLN A 84 6.02 -4.46 4.31
N ARG A 85 5.25 -4.05 3.29
CA ARG A 85 4.62 -5.00 2.37
C ARG A 85 5.64 -5.76 1.52
N MET A 86 6.68 -5.10 1.03
CA MET A 86 7.75 -5.76 0.26
C MET A 86 8.50 -6.79 1.12
N VAL A 87 8.88 -6.43 2.35
CA VAL A 87 9.50 -7.36 3.31
C VAL A 87 8.59 -8.56 3.56
N GLN A 88 7.31 -8.33 3.79
CA GLN A 88 6.33 -9.41 3.98
C GLN A 88 6.26 -10.35 2.76
N ILE A 89 6.22 -9.80 1.54
CA ILE A 89 6.23 -10.59 0.30
C ILE A 89 7.51 -11.44 0.22
N MET A 90 8.67 -10.85 0.52
CA MET A 90 9.95 -11.56 0.51
C MET A 90 10.00 -12.69 1.54
N VAL A 91 9.53 -12.46 2.77
CA VAL A 91 9.45 -13.49 3.82
C VAL A 91 8.52 -14.63 3.41
N LYS A 92 7.34 -14.30 2.85
CA LYS A 92 6.38 -15.30 2.38
C LYS A 92 6.92 -16.15 1.23
N ARG A 93 7.79 -15.60 0.38
CA ARG A 93 8.47 -16.34 -0.69
C ARG A 93 9.55 -17.29 -0.16
N LYS A 94 10.27 -16.93 0.91
CA LYS A 94 11.33 -17.77 1.51
C LYS A 94 10.79 -18.94 2.33
N GLY A 95 9.57 -18.84 2.84
CA GLY A 95 8.90 -19.92 3.58
C GLY A 95 8.11 -20.91 2.71
N LYS A 96 8.24 -20.82 1.39
CA LYS A 96 7.64 -21.72 0.39
C LYS A 96 8.74 -22.45 -0.35
#